data_AF-A0A495FF63-F1
#
_entry.id   AF-A0A495FF63-F1
#
_cell.length_a   1.000
_cell.length_b   1.000
_cell.length_c   1.000
_cell.angle_alpha   90.00
_cell.angle_beta   90.00
_cell.angle_gamma   90.00
#
_symmetry.space_group_name_H-M   'P 1'
#
loop_
_entity.id
_entity.type
_entity.pdbx_description
1 polymer ?
#
loop_
_entity_poly.entity_id
_entity_poly.type
_entity_poly.pdbx_seq_one_letter_code
_entity_poly.pdbx_strand_id
1 'polypeptide(L)'
;MSENVVLQVEGLCFAYPECGVLNQWSVALPAGLALVRGDESSGKTTLLRLLAGELTAQAGRITLQGVRLSDTPKAFAQMVFWVDPRAGDLDKLTARGWLDSLPAHYPLWDAAALVTHIEGFTLHEHLDKPFYALSTGSKRKVLMAGALASGAPLTLIDEPVGGLDKPSATYLGRALAQVAGQPGRVVVVAHYEALPGVPWGTVVELNG
;
A
#
# COMPACT_ATOMS: atom_id res chain seq x y z
N MET A 1 -15.64 22.62 -6.63
CA MET A 1 -14.43 22.02 -7.20
C MET A 1 -14.64 20.52 -7.11
N SER A 2 -14.83 19.84 -8.24
CA SER A 2 -14.91 18.37 -8.24
C SER A 2 -13.55 17.84 -7.75
N GLU A 3 -13.52 17.17 -6.60
CA GLU A 3 -12.33 16.46 -6.17
C GLU A 3 -11.88 15.54 -7.29
N ASN A 4 -10.61 15.66 -7.70
CA ASN A 4 -10.08 14.87 -8.78
C ASN A 4 -9.86 13.44 -8.27
N VAL A 5 -10.83 12.57 -8.52
CA VAL A 5 -10.79 11.16 -8.10
C VAL A 5 -9.57 10.49 -8.74
N VAL A 6 -8.69 9.93 -7.91
CA VAL A 6 -7.50 9.21 -8.35
C VAL A 6 -7.82 7.75 -8.59
N LEU A 7 -8.48 7.09 -7.63
CA LEU A 7 -8.89 5.69 -7.73
C LEU A 7 -10.42 5.59 -7.71
N GLN A 8 -10.99 4.95 -8.74
CA GLN A 8 -12.41 4.65 -8.84
C GLN A 8 -12.60 3.13 -8.89
N VAL A 9 -13.42 2.62 -7.98
CA VAL A 9 -13.86 1.22 -7.94
C VAL A 9 -15.38 1.18 -8.01
N GLU A 10 -15.91 0.37 -8.92
CA GLU A 10 -17.35 0.26 -9.19
C GLU A 10 -17.79 -1.20 -9.15
N GLY A 11 -18.68 -1.54 -8.22
CA GLY A 11 -19.38 -2.83 -8.17
C GLY A 11 -18.46 -4.06 -8.03
N LEU A 12 -17.35 -3.94 -7.29
CA LEU A 12 -16.37 -5.01 -7.15
C LEU A 12 -16.96 -6.21 -6.40
N CYS A 13 -16.93 -7.37 -7.04
CA CYS A 13 -17.35 -8.64 -6.44
C CYS A 13 -16.20 -9.63 -6.42
N PHE A 14 -16.02 -10.31 -5.29
CA PHE A 14 -15.05 -11.39 -5.16
C PHE A 14 -15.43 -12.34 -4.03
N ALA A 15 -15.29 -13.63 -4.29
CA ALA A 15 -15.46 -14.70 -3.31
C ALA A 15 -14.39 -15.77 -3.53
N TYR A 16 -13.83 -16.28 -2.43
CA TYR A 16 -13.18 -17.59 -2.45
C TYR A 16 -14.27 -18.69 -2.51
N PRO A 17 -13.95 -19.93 -2.95
CA PRO A 17 -14.94 -20.98 -3.17
C PRO A 17 -15.94 -21.20 -2.01
N GLU A 18 -15.53 -20.97 -0.76
CA GLU A 18 -16.36 -21.19 0.43
C GLU A 18 -16.64 -19.90 1.23
N CYS A 19 -16.19 -18.74 0.76
CA CYS A 19 -16.26 -17.49 1.52
C CYS A 19 -16.44 -16.28 0.59
N GLY A 20 -17.60 -15.65 0.65
CA GLY A 20 -17.81 -14.33 0.06
C GLY A 20 -16.95 -13.29 0.77
N VAL A 21 -16.25 -12.45 0.01
CA VAL A 21 -15.35 -11.43 0.60
C VAL A 21 -15.80 -10.02 0.24
N LEU A 22 -16.19 -9.79 -1.01
CA LEU A 22 -16.70 -8.50 -1.49
C LEU A 22 -17.96 -8.71 -2.32
N ASN A 23 -18.99 -7.91 -2.05
CA ASN A 23 -20.24 -7.92 -2.79
C ASN A 23 -20.61 -6.50 -3.24
N GLN A 24 -20.48 -6.22 -4.54
CA GLN A 24 -20.76 -4.93 -5.17
C GLN A 24 -20.06 -3.72 -4.50
N TRP A 25 -18.87 -3.93 -3.95
CA TRP A 25 -18.14 -2.89 -3.23
C TRP A 25 -17.67 -1.78 -4.18
N SER A 26 -17.93 -0.53 -3.82
CA SER A 26 -17.62 0.64 -4.67
C SER A 26 -17.02 1.75 -3.82
N VAL A 27 -16.02 2.44 -4.37
CA VAL A 27 -15.41 3.61 -3.73
C VAL A 27 -14.85 4.56 -4.78
N ALA A 28 -14.89 5.86 -4.49
CA ALA A 28 -14.14 6.88 -5.21
C ALA A 28 -13.17 7.54 -4.22
N LEU A 29 -11.87 7.44 -4.48
CA LEU A 29 -10.84 8.00 -3.62
C LEU A 29 -10.10 9.13 -4.33
N PRO A 30 -10.10 10.36 -3.78
CA PRO A 30 -9.24 11.43 -4.25
C PRO A 30 -7.78 11.19 -3.88
N ALA A 31 -6.90 12.10 -4.29
CA ALA A 31 -5.52 12.12 -3.79
C ALA A 31 -5.50 12.32 -2.26
N GLY A 32 -4.55 11.68 -1.59
CA GLY A 32 -4.40 11.73 -0.13
C GLY A 32 -4.32 10.36 0.52
N LEU A 33 -4.81 10.26 1.76
CA LEU A 33 -4.80 9.03 2.54
C LEU A 33 -6.20 8.45 2.69
N ALA A 34 -6.33 7.16 2.40
CA ALA A 34 -7.53 6.38 2.64
C ALA A 34 -7.24 5.25 3.63
N LEU A 35 -8.08 5.09 4.64
CA LEU A 35 -8.08 3.95 5.55
C LEU A 35 -9.17 2.98 5.12
N VAL A 36 -8.80 1.74 4.83
CA VAL A 36 -9.74 0.61 4.79
C VAL A 36 -9.71 -0.03 6.17
N ARG A 37 -10.80 0.16 6.92
CA ARG A 37 -10.97 -0.35 8.26
C ARG A 37 -11.77 -1.65 8.25
N GLY A 38 -11.43 -2.56 9.14
CA GLY A 38 -12.21 -3.78 9.37
C GLY A 38 -11.48 -4.73 10.31
N ASP A 39 -12.20 -5.66 10.91
CA ASP A 39 -11.65 -6.64 11.85
C ASP A 39 -10.67 -7.61 11.17
N GLU A 40 -10.01 -8.46 11.96
CA GLU A 40 -9.25 -9.58 11.40
C GLU A 40 -10.16 -10.44 10.50
N SER A 41 -9.62 -10.91 9.37
CA SER A 41 -10.36 -11.72 8.38
C SER A 41 -11.53 -11.03 7.65
N SER A 42 -11.74 -9.72 7.80
CA SER A 42 -12.75 -8.94 7.04
C SER A 42 -12.49 -8.82 5.53
N GLY A 43 -11.37 -9.36 5.02
CA GLY A 43 -11.05 -9.30 3.60
C GLY A 43 -10.21 -8.12 3.15
N LYS A 44 -9.65 -7.31 4.07
CA LYS A 44 -8.82 -6.13 3.72
C LYS A 44 -7.65 -6.50 2.80
N THR A 45 -6.89 -7.53 3.15
CA THR A 45 -5.78 -8.02 2.31
C THR A 45 -6.29 -8.46 0.94
N THR A 46 -7.44 -9.14 0.87
CA THR A 46 -8.06 -9.53 -0.41
C THR A 46 -8.43 -8.31 -1.25
N LEU A 47 -9.00 -7.27 -0.64
CA LEU A 47 -9.27 -5.99 -1.32
C LEU A 47 -7.98 -5.39 -1.87
N LEU A 48 -6.92 -5.28 -1.07
CA LEU A 48 -5.65 -4.72 -1.54
C LEU A 48 -5.06 -5.54 -2.71
N ARG A 49 -5.13 -6.88 -2.66
CA ARG A 49 -4.67 -7.73 -3.77
C ARG A 49 -5.51 -7.57 -5.05
N LEU A 50 -6.82 -7.32 -4.93
CA LEU A 50 -7.67 -6.97 -6.07
C LEU A 50 -7.29 -5.59 -6.65
N LEU A 51 -7.07 -4.60 -5.78
CA LEU A 51 -6.62 -3.26 -6.19
C LEU A 51 -5.22 -3.29 -6.84
N ALA A 52 -4.35 -4.22 -6.42
CA ALA A 52 -3.05 -4.46 -7.03
C ALA A 52 -3.12 -5.23 -8.36
N GLY A 53 -4.27 -5.83 -8.68
CA GLY A 53 -4.43 -6.71 -9.84
C GLY A 53 -3.79 -8.10 -9.66
N GLU A 54 -3.42 -8.50 -8.45
CA GLU A 54 -2.96 -9.86 -8.15
C GLU A 54 -4.10 -10.89 -8.16
N LEU A 55 -5.30 -10.43 -7.79
CA LEU A 55 -6.52 -11.21 -7.87
C LEU A 55 -7.42 -10.66 -8.97
N THR A 56 -8.11 -11.56 -9.67
CA THR A 56 -9.11 -11.19 -10.68
C THR A 56 -10.48 -11.11 -10.02
N ALA A 57 -11.09 -9.92 -10.05
CA ALA A 57 -12.46 -9.74 -9.59
C ALA A 57 -13.44 -10.55 -10.45
N GLN A 58 -14.51 -11.05 -9.83
CA GLN A 58 -15.58 -11.78 -10.54
C GLN A 58 -16.51 -10.81 -11.27
N ALA A 59 -16.66 -9.60 -10.74
CA ALA A 59 -17.38 -8.50 -11.37
C ALA A 59 -16.82 -7.16 -10.87
N GLY A 60 -17.23 -6.08 -11.55
CA GLY A 60 -16.86 -4.72 -11.21
C GLY A 60 -15.68 -4.18 -12.02
N ARG A 61 -15.25 -2.97 -11.68
CA ARG A 61 -14.24 -2.22 -12.42
C ARG A 61 -13.33 -1.45 -11.48
N ILE A 62 -12.04 -1.41 -11.82
CA ILE A 62 -11.02 -0.61 -11.13
C ILE A 62 -10.38 0.32 -12.17
N THR A 63 -10.38 1.61 -11.89
CA THR A 63 -9.80 2.66 -12.74
C THR A 63 -8.90 3.56 -11.89
N LEU A 64 -7.65 3.76 -12.32
CA LEU A 64 -6.66 4.58 -11.65
C LEU A 64 -6.20 5.69 -12.60
N GLN A 65 -6.47 6.95 -12.26
CA GLN A 65 -6.21 8.13 -13.12
C GLN A 65 -6.69 7.94 -14.57
N GLY A 66 -7.87 7.34 -14.76
CA GLY A 66 -8.44 7.06 -16.08
C GLY A 66 -7.92 5.79 -16.76
N VAL A 67 -6.88 5.13 -16.23
CA VAL A 67 -6.38 3.84 -16.72
C VAL A 67 -7.17 2.71 -16.06
N ARG A 68 -7.84 1.89 -16.87
CA ARG A 68 -8.61 0.75 -16.36
C ARG A 68 -7.76 -0.51 -16.28
N LEU A 69 -7.83 -1.22 -15.16
CA LEU A 69 -7.08 -2.46 -14.93
C LEU A 69 -7.33 -3.52 -16.02
N SER A 70 -8.58 -3.69 -16.46
CA SER A 70 -8.96 -4.67 -17.49
C SER A 70 -8.41 -4.37 -18.88
N ASP A 71 -8.18 -3.10 -19.19
CA ASP A 71 -7.86 -2.66 -20.55
C ASP A 71 -6.34 -2.71 -20.77
N THR A 72 -5.55 -2.32 -19.77
CA THR A 72 -4.08 -2.32 -19.83
C THR A 72 -3.43 -2.80 -18.52
N PRO A 73 -3.50 -4.11 -18.17
CA PRO A 73 -3.03 -4.63 -16.89
C PRO A 73 -1.56 -4.32 -16.57
N LYS A 74 -0.67 -4.39 -17.57
CA LYS A 74 0.76 -4.10 -17.38
C LYS A 74 1.04 -2.64 -17.04
N ALA A 75 0.36 -1.71 -17.72
CA ALA A 75 0.50 -0.28 -17.45
C ALA A 75 -0.11 0.06 -16.09
N PHE A 76 -1.26 -0.54 -15.76
CA PHE A 76 -1.88 -0.38 -14.45
C PHE A 76 -0.96 -0.85 -13.32
N ALA A 77 -0.32 -2.02 -13.45
CA ALA A 77 0.59 -2.55 -12.43
C ALA A 77 1.77 -1.60 -12.13
N GLN A 78 2.30 -0.88 -13.13
CA GLN A 78 3.36 0.13 -12.93
C GLN A 78 2.89 1.37 -12.15
N MET A 79 1.58 1.59 -12.07
CA MET A 79 0.97 2.68 -11.31
C MET A 79 0.65 2.31 -9.86
N VAL A 80 0.84 1.03 -9.49
CA VAL A 80 0.51 0.51 -8.16
C VAL A 80 1.76 0.02 -7.44
N PHE A 81 2.02 0.57 -6.27
CA PHE A 81 2.93 -0.04 -5.31
C PHE A 81 2.17 -1.00 -4.41
N TRP A 82 2.53 -2.27 -4.44
CA TRP A 82 2.00 -3.31 -3.56
C TRP A 82 3.07 -4.37 -3.28
N VAL A 83 3.17 -4.75 -2.01
CA VAL A 83 3.92 -5.92 -1.57
C VAL A 83 3.13 -6.55 -0.43
N ASP A 84 2.78 -7.83 -0.57
CA ASP A 84 2.23 -8.58 0.55
C ASP A 84 3.34 -8.81 1.59
N PRO A 85 3.24 -8.27 2.81
CA PRO A 85 4.25 -8.48 3.84
C PRO A 85 4.39 -9.95 4.28
N ARG A 86 3.46 -10.82 3.88
CA ARG A 86 3.43 -12.25 4.20
C ARG A 86 4.02 -13.11 3.07
N ALA A 87 4.31 -12.54 1.89
CA ALA A 87 4.92 -13.27 0.79
C ALA A 87 6.40 -13.60 1.08
N GLY A 88 6.79 -14.84 0.77
CA GLY A 88 8.17 -15.34 1.00
C GLY A 88 9.17 -14.96 -0.10
N ASP A 89 8.72 -14.32 -1.19
CA ASP A 89 9.54 -14.07 -2.38
C ASP A 89 10.77 -13.19 -2.11
N LEU A 90 10.71 -12.38 -1.05
CA LEU A 90 11.78 -11.46 -0.68
C LEU A 90 12.87 -12.10 0.16
N ASP A 91 12.65 -13.28 0.75
CA ASP A 91 13.47 -13.78 1.87
C ASP A 91 14.97 -13.84 1.54
N LYS A 92 15.34 -14.19 0.31
CA LYS A 92 16.74 -14.31 -0.15
C LYS A 92 17.39 -12.98 -0.53
N LEU A 93 16.62 -11.93 -0.79
CA LEU A 93 17.16 -10.61 -1.14
C LEU A 93 17.62 -9.89 0.13
N THR A 94 18.67 -9.07 -0.01
CA THR A 94 18.98 -8.08 1.04
C THR A 94 17.99 -6.93 0.98
N ALA A 95 17.77 -6.27 2.12
CA ALA A 95 16.90 -5.07 2.16
C ALA A 95 17.37 -4.01 1.15
N ARG A 96 18.67 -3.76 1.06
CA ARG A 96 19.28 -2.88 0.06
C ARG A 96 19.02 -3.37 -1.36
N GLY A 97 19.32 -4.64 -1.66
CA GLY A 97 19.17 -5.19 -3.00
C GLY A 97 17.72 -5.12 -3.49
N TRP A 98 16.75 -5.33 -2.59
CA TRP A 98 15.34 -5.12 -2.90
C TRP A 98 15.02 -3.64 -3.15
N LEU A 99 15.40 -2.73 -2.24
CA LEU A 99 15.18 -1.29 -2.41
C LEU A 99 15.79 -0.75 -3.71
N ASP A 100 17.01 -1.16 -4.04
CA ASP A 100 17.75 -0.74 -5.25
C ASP A 100 17.10 -1.27 -6.55
N SER A 101 16.24 -2.29 -6.46
CA SER A 101 15.49 -2.84 -7.60
C SER A 101 14.21 -2.07 -7.92
N LEU A 102 13.68 -1.31 -6.96
CA LEU A 102 12.41 -0.60 -7.09
C LEU A 102 12.41 0.55 -8.12
N PRO A 103 13.49 1.37 -8.26
CA PRO A 103 13.50 2.48 -9.23
C PRO A 103 13.23 2.05 -10.68
N ALA A 104 13.61 0.83 -11.06
CA ALA A 104 13.35 0.29 -12.40
C ALA A 104 11.86 0.04 -12.68
N HIS A 105 11.04 -0.07 -11.64
CA HIS A 105 9.62 -0.37 -11.71
C HIS A 105 8.74 0.87 -11.51
N TYR A 106 9.26 1.90 -10.84
CA TYR A 106 8.53 3.09 -10.45
C TYR A 106 9.14 4.36 -11.07
N PRO A 107 8.60 4.88 -12.18
CA PRO A 107 9.16 6.04 -12.89
C PRO A 107 9.23 7.33 -12.06
N LEU A 108 8.42 7.42 -11.00
CA LEU A 108 8.35 8.56 -10.09
C LEU A 108 9.08 8.30 -8.76
N TRP A 109 10.02 7.34 -8.75
CA TRP A 109 10.81 6.99 -7.58
C TRP A 109 11.53 8.21 -6.99
N ASP A 110 11.37 8.44 -5.69
CA ASP A 110 12.01 9.51 -4.96
C ASP A 110 13.16 8.97 -4.11
N ALA A 111 14.38 9.05 -4.66
CA ALA A 111 15.59 8.62 -3.97
C ALA A 111 15.91 9.46 -2.72
N ALA A 112 15.53 10.74 -2.70
CA ALA A 112 15.75 11.59 -1.53
C ALA A 112 14.78 11.23 -0.40
N ALA A 113 13.52 10.92 -0.73
CA ALA A 113 12.57 10.36 0.22
C ALA A 113 13.05 9.01 0.77
N LEU A 114 13.61 8.13 -0.07
CA LEU A 114 14.17 6.86 0.40
C LEU A 114 15.25 7.07 1.48
N VAL A 115 16.22 7.97 1.24
CA VAL A 115 17.27 8.29 2.22
C VAL A 115 16.64 8.79 3.53
N THR A 116 15.67 9.70 3.43
CA THR A 116 14.91 10.22 4.59
C THR A 116 14.20 9.11 5.36
N HIS A 117 13.62 8.13 4.67
CA HIS A 117 12.94 6.98 5.27
C HIS A 117 13.91 5.96 5.86
N ILE A 118 15.08 5.76 5.27
CA ILE A 118 16.13 4.92 5.85
C ILE A 118 16.59 5.49 7.19
N GLU A 119 16.82 6.80 7.27
CA GLU A 119 17.20 7.48 8.51
C GLU A 119 16.06 7.44 9.54
N GLY A 120 14.84 7.81 9.13
CA GLY A 120 13.68 7.90 10.02
C GLY A 120 13.22 6.57 10.60
N PHE A 121 13.42 5.47 9.88
CA PHE A 121 13.20 4.11 10.36
C PHE A 121 14.46 3.45 10.96
N THR A 122 15.59 4.15 11.03
CA THR A 122 16.86 3.63 11.57
C THR A 122 17.31 2.34 10.86
N LEU A 123 17.22 2.31 9.52
CA LEU A 123 17.43 1.10 8.73
C LEU A 123 18.90 0.78 8.40
N HIS A 124 19.85 1.68 8.66
CA HIS A 124 21.24 1.53 8.22
C HIS A 124 21.88 0.17 8.57
N GLU A 125 21.69 -0.31 9.80
CA GLU A 125 22.23 -1.60 10.25
C GLU A 125 21.49 -2.84 9.70
N HIS A 126 20.38 -2.62 8.99
CA HIS A 126 19.51 -3.66 8.44
C HIS A 126 19.64 -3.79 6.92
N LEU A 127 20.18 -2.79 6.22
CA LEU A 127 20.19 -2.73 4.76
C LEU A 127 20.89 -3.93 4.11
N ASP A 128 22.01 -4.40 4.66
CA ASP A 128 22.78 -5.48 4.06
C ASP A 128 22.36 -6.87 4.56
N LYS A 129 21.33 -6.94 5.43
CA LYS A 129 20.78 -8.22 5.91
C LYS A 129 19.77 -8.77 4.90
N PRO A 130 19.75 -10.09 4.66
CA PRO A 130 18.68 -10.73 3.90
C PRO A 130 17.35 -10.60 4.65
N PHE A 131 16.23 -10.55 3.93
CA PHE A 131 14.91 -10.42 4.55
C PHE A 131 14.68 -11.51 5.59
N TYR A 132 15.02 -12.78 5.33
CA TYR A 132 14.80 -13.85 6.33
C TYR A 132 15.49 -13.60 7.67
N ALA A 133 16.56 -12.79 7.72
CA ALA A 133 17.31 -12.45 8.93
C ALA A 133 16.81 -11.17 9.63
N LEU A 134 15.85 -10.47 9.03
CA LEU A 134 15.23 -9.28 9.63
C LEU A 134 14.11 -9.68 10.60
N SER A 135 14.01 -8.94 11.71
CA SER A 135 12.83 -9.00 12.57
C SER A 135 11.58 -8.59 11.78
N THR A 136 10.40 -9.01 12.21
CA THR A 136 9.12 -8.58 11.62
C THR A 136 9.02 -7.05 11.53
N GLY A 137 9.46 -6.34 12.57
CA GLY A 137 9.51 -4.88 12.59
C GLY A 137 10.49 -4.31 11.56
N SER A 138 11.70 -4.84 11.47
CA SER A 138 12.70 -4.38 10.48
C SER A 138 12.23 -4.64 9.05
N LYS A 139 11.63 -5.81 8.76
CA LYS A 139 10.98 -6.10 7.47
C LYS A 139 9.92 -5.04 7.17
N ARG A 140 9.03 -4.76 8.13
CA ARG A 140 7.96 -3.76 7.98
C ARG A 140 8.52 -2.38 7.64
N LYS A 141 9.55 -1.93 8.38
CA LYS A 141 10.23 -0.64 8.13
C LYS A 141 10.80 -0.54 6.71
N VAL A 142 11.47 -1.60 6.22
CA VAL A 142 12.01 -1.65 4.85
C VAL A 142 10.88 -1.52 3.82
N LEU A 143 9.80 -2.30 3.97
CA LEU A 143 8.65 -2.23 3.08
C LEU A 143 8.01 -0.84 3.06
N MET A 144 7.89 -0.19 4.22
CA MET A 144 7.33 1.17 4.32
C MET A 144 8.24 2.21 3.66
N ALA A 145 9.56 2.10 3.83
CA ALA A 145 10.51 2.99 3.15
C ALA A 145 10.35 2.92 1.62
N GLY A 146 10.25 1.71 1.05
CA GLY A 146 10.01 1.52 -0.37
C GLY A 146 8.64 2.04 -0.83
N ALA A 147 7.58 1.76 -0.06
CA ALA A 147 6.23 2.22 -0.36
C ALA A 147 6.14 3.74 -0.43
N LEU A 148 6.68 4.43 0.58
CA LEU A 148 6.64 5.89 0.68
C LEU A 148 7.47 6.57 -0.43
N ALA A 149 8.63 5.99 -0.79
CA ALA A 149 9.51 6.48 -1.86
C ALA A 149 9.04 6.16 -3.29
N SER A 150 8.07 5.25 -3.46
CA SER A 150 7.68 4.75 -4.79
C SER A 150 7.19 5.83 -5.77
N GLY A 151 6.55 6.90 -5.28
CA GLY A 151 5.85 7.86 -6.11
C GLY A 151 4.69 7.27 -6.93
N ALA A 152 4.30 6.02 -6.67
CA ALA A 152 3.23 5.36 -7.40
C ALA A 152 1.88 6.06 -7.18
N PRO A 153 1.08 6.31 -8.23
CA PRO A 153 -0.27 6.87 -8.11
C PRO A 153 -1.15 6.18 -7.07
N LEU A 154 -1.05 4.86 -6.93
CA LEU A 154 -1.69 4.08 -5.88
C LEU A 154 -0.63 3.38 -5.04
N THR A 155 -0.57 3.65 -3.75
CA THR A 155 0.27 2.90 -2.80
C THR A 155 -0.63 2.12 -1.85
N LEU A 156 -0.46 0.80 -1.81
CA LEU A 156 -1.27 -0.10 -0.98
C LEU A 156 -0.42 -0.63 0.18
N ILE A 157 -0.93 -0.47 1.40
CA ILE A 157 -0.22 -0.85 2.63
C ILE A 157 -1.13 -1.71 3.49
N ASP A 158 -0.70 -2.93 3.78
CA ASP A 158 -1.42 -3.86 4.67
C ASP A 158 -0.76 -3.93 6.05
N GLU A 159 -1.53 -3.68 7.11
CA GLU A 159 -1.09 -3.79 8.51
C GLU A 159 0.22 -3.01 8.78
N PRO A 160 0.21 -1.67 8.65
CA PRO A 160 1.41 -0.81 8.59
C PRO A 160 2.29 -0.87 9.84
N VAL A 161 1.69 -1.11 11.01
CA VAL A 161 2.36 -1.00 12.32
C VAL A 161 2.70 -2.34 12.94
N GLY A 162 2.38 -3.45 12.27
CA GLY A 162 2.66 -4.79 12.77
C GLY A 162 4.16 -5.00 13.06
N GLY A 163 4.50 -5.16 14.34
CA GLY A 163 5.88 -5.37 14.82
C GLY A 163 6.74 -4.10 14.89
N LEU A 164 6.19 -2.90 14.63
CA LEU A 164 6.93 -1.65 14.78
C LEU A 164 7.07 -1.26 16.26
N ASP A 165 8.24 -0.75 16.62
CA ASP A 165 8.43 -0.01 17.87
C ASP A 165 7.71 1.35 17.82
N LYS A 166 7.45 1.93 18.99
CA LYS A 166 6.71 3.19 19.14
C LYS A 166 7.36 4.37 18.36
N PRO A 167 8.69 4.57 18.38
CA PRO A 167 9.32 5.59 17.54
C PRO A 167 9.04 5.41 16.05
N SER A 168 9.14 4.19 15.54
CA SER A 168 8.92 3.88 14.12
C SER A 168 7.46 4.06 13.71
N ALA A 169 6.50 3.67 14.57
CA ALA A 169 5.08 3.93 14.31
C ALA A 169 4.78 5.44 14.30
N THR A 170 5.41 6.21 15.20
CA THR A 170 5.27 7.68 15.23
C THR A 170 5.87 8.31 13.96
N TYR A 171 7.03 7.83 13.52
CA TYR A 171 7.64 8.26 12.27
C TYR A 171 6.76 7.96 11.06
N LEU A 172 6.22 6.73 10.97
CA LEU A 172 5.33 6.33 9.89
C LEU A 172 4.10 7.25 9.80
N GLY A 173 3.48 7.59 10.93
CA GLY A 173 2.35 8.52 10.94
C GLY A 173 2.69 9.89 10.34
N ARG A 174 3.88 10.43 10.67
CA ARG A 174 4.37 11.70 10.09
C ARG A 174 4.66 11.57 8.60
N ALA A 175 5.29 10.47 8.17
CA ALA A 175 5.61 10.23 6.77
C ALA A 175 4.34 10.09 5.92
N LEU A 176 3.32 9.38 6.41
CA LEU A 176 2.01 9.30 5.75
C LEU A 176 1.37 10.68 5.62
N ALA A 177 1.40 11.50 6.68
CA ALA A 177 0.87 12.87 6.64
C ALA A 177 1.56 13.75 5.58
N GLN A 178 2.87 13.55 5.34
CA GLN A 178 3.59 14.26 4.27
C GLN A 178 3.15 13.80 2.87
N VAL A 179 2.94 12.50 2.67
CA VAL A 179 2.47 11.96 1.39
C VAL A 179 1.04 12.40 1.07
N ALA A 180 0.20 12.64 2.09
CA ALA A 180 -1.18 13.11 1.93
C ALA A 180 -1.30 14.40 1.08
N GLY A 181 -0.25 15.23 1.06
CA GLY A 181 -0.22 16.48 0.29
C GLY A 181 0.22 16.33 -1.18
N GLN A 182 0.58 15.13 -1.63
CA GLN A 182 1.08 14.92 -2.99
C GLN A 182 -0.09 14.80 -3.99
N PRO A 183 -0.17 15.68 -5.01
CA PRO A 183 -1.27 15.63 -5.98
C PRO A 183 -1.21 14.36 -6.82
N GLY A 184 -2.38 13.80 -7.13
CA GLY A 184 -2.49 12.61 -8.00
C GLY A 184 -2.11 11.28 -7.33
N ARG A 185 -1.70 11.28 -6.06
CA ARG A 185 -1.34 10.06 -5.33
C ARG A 185 -2.38 9.74 -4.27
N VAL A 186 -2.81 8.48 -4.21
CA VAL A 186 -3.61 7.95 -3.11
C VAL A 186 -2.84 6.83 -2.41
N VAL A 187 -2.78 6.89 -1.08
CA VAL A 187 -2.23 5.81 -0.24
C VAL A 187 -3.39 5.16 0.50
N VAL A 188 -3.63 3.88 0.19
CA VAL A 188 -4.65 3.08 0.86
C VAL A 188 -3.97 2.22 1.92
N VAL A 189 -4.36 2.42 3.16
CA VAL A 189 -3.88 1.66 4.31
C VAL A 189 -5.00 0.76 4.78
N ALA A 190 -4.76 -0.56 4.84
CA ALA A 190 -5.64 -1.51 5.49
C ALA A 190 -5.20 -1.74 6.94
N HIS A 191 -6.11 -1.51 7.88
CA HIS A 191 -5.84 -1.75 9.31
C HIS A 191 -7.14 -1.91 10.11
N TYR A 192 -7.08 -2.34 11.36
CA TYR A 192 -8.27 -2.47 12.21
C TYR A 192 -8.69 -1.13 12.85
N GLU A 193 -7.77 -0.18 12.98
CA GLU A 193 -8.06 1.16 13.52
C GLU A 193 -7.27 2.26 12.81
N ALA A 194 -7.70 3.50 13.01
CA ALA A 194 -7.02 4.67 12.50
C ALA A 194 -5.71 4.91 13.27
N LEU A 195 -4.60 5.09 12.55
CA LEU A 195 -3.33 5.43 13.16
C LEU A 195 -3.39 6.83 13.80
N PRO A 196 -2.93 7.00 15.06
CA PRO A 196 -2.93 8.30 15.73
C PRO A 196 -2.13 9.36 14.97
N GLY A 197 -2.69 10.57 14.84
CA GLY A 197 -2.01 11.71 14.23
C GLY A 197 -1.90 11.66 12.71
N VAL A 198 -2.51 10.68 12.05
CA VAL A 198 -2.58 10.60 10.59
C VAL A 198 -3.84 11.31 10.07
N PRO A 199 -3.71 12.28 9.14
CA PRO A 199 -4.85 13.02 8.59
C PRO A 199 -5.56 12.21 7.51
N TRP A 200 -6.39 11.24 7.92
CA TRP A 200 -7.18 10.43 6.99
C TRP A 200 -8.16 11.31 6.21
N GLY A 201 -8.05 11.31 4.88
CA GLY A 201 -8.99 12.01 3.99
C GLY A 201 -10.25 11.19 3.74
N THR A 202 -10.13 9.86 3.73
CA THR A 202 -11.26 8.94 3.60
C THR A 202 -11.08 7.75 4.53
N VAL A 203 -12.17 7.32 5.18
CA VAL A 203 -12.22 6.08 5.95
C VAL A 203 -13.36 5.24 5.39
N VAL A 204 -13.05 4.01 5.00
CA VAL A 204 -14.00 3.05 4.44
C VAL A 204 -14.05 1.84 5.35
N GLU A 205 -15.24 1.49 5.81
CA GLU A 205 -15.47 0.27 6.58
C GLU A 205 -15.67 -0.91 5.62
N LEU A 206 -14.93 -1.98 5.85
CA LEU A 206 -15.06 -3.25 5.15
C LEU A 206 -15.86 -4.20 6.03
N ASN A 207 -17.18 -4.18 5.85
CA ASN A 207 -18.07 -5.12 6.50
C ASN A 207 -18.04 -6.44 5.70
N GLY A 208 -17.66 -7.53 6.36
CA GLY A 208 -17.74 -8.88 5.79
C GLY A 208 -19.17 -9.36 5.59
#